data_AF-A0A7Y4B7V2-F1
#
_entry.id   AF-A0A7Y4B7V2-F1
#
_cell.length_a   1.000
_cell.length_b   1.000
_cell.length_c   1.000
_cell.angle_alpha   90.00
_cell.angle_beta   90.00
_cell.angle_gamma   90.00
#
_symmetry.space_group_name_H-M   'P 1'
#
loop_
_entity.id
_entity.type
_entity.pdbx_description
1 polymer ?
#
loop_
_entity_poly.entity_id
_entity_poly.type
_entity_poly.pdbx_seq_one_letter_code
_entity_poly.pdbx_strand_id
1 'polypeptide(L)'
;MSEFVREVGENWSQIGVDASIKRQSVGATNHVFRIQSSETYYLRKYSVRNVAKIKLEHELLRKLSQNLNTIIAPILTRDHHSFCKIG
;
A
#
# COMPACT_ATOMS: atom_id res chain seq x y z
N MET A 1 -4.45 7.53 -18.55
CA MET A 1 -4.21 7.05 -17.16
C MET A 1 -4.06 5.55 -17.21
N SER A 2 -3.00 4.95 -16.64
CA SER A 2 -2.88 3.48 -16.64
C SER A 2 -3.99 2.87 -15.79
N GLU A 3 -4.61 1.79 -16.26
CA GLU A 3 -5.67 1.06 -15.54
C GLU A 3 -5.31 0.77 -14.09
N PHE A 4 -4.04 0.40 -13.83
CA PHE A 4 -3.51 0.18 -12.49
C PHE A 4 -3.58 1.39 -11.55
N VAL A 5 -3.41 2.62 -12.06
CA VAL A 5 -3.54 3.85 -11.23
C VAL A 5 -4.98 4.05 -10.82
N ARG A 6 -5.91 3.81 -11.75
CA ARG A 6 -7.35 3.91 -11.49
C ARG A 6 -7.78 2.91 -10.42
N GLU A 7 -7.43 1.64 -10.57
CA GLU A 7 -7.76 0.59 -9.59
C GLU A 7 -7.22 0.89 -8.18
N VAL A 8 -6.00 1.42 -8.11
CA VAL A 8 -5.41 1.82 -6.83
C VAL A 8 -6.14 3.03 -6.24
N GLY A 9 -6.49 4.04 -7.03
CA GLY A 9 -7.25 5.22 -6.57
C GLY A 9 -8.70 4.92 -6.15
N GLU A 10 -9.29 3.86 -6.71
CA GLU A 10 -10.61 3.35 -6.26
C GLU A 10 -10.54 2.84 -4.82
N ASN A 11 -9.42 2.23 -4.42
CA ASN A 11 -9.26 1.63 -3.09
C ASN A 11 -8.71 2.60 -2.03
N TRP A 12 -7.84 3.54 -2.40
CA TRP A 12 -7.24 4.52 -1.49
C TRP A 12 -7.59 5.95 -1.90
N SER A 13 -8.36 6.64 -1.06
CA SER A 13 -8.81 8.02 -1.31
C SER A 13 -7.68 9.05 -1.31
N GLN A 14 -6.53 8.72 -0.73
CA GLN A 14 -5.35 9.57 -0.65
C GLN A 14 -4.61 9.68 -2.00
N ILE A 15 -4.90 8.77 -2.93
CA ILE A 15 -4.25 8.72 -4.24
C ILE A 15 -5.10 9.51 -5.22
N GLY A 16 -4.61 10.70 -5.58
CA GLY A 16 -5.28 11.60 -6.50
C GLY A 16 -5.31 11.08 -7.94
N VAL A 17 -6.19 11.69 -8.73
CA VAL A 17 -6.44 11.36 -10.14
C VAL A 17 -5.17 11.54 -11.00
N ASP A 18 -4.35 12.54 -10.68
CA ASP A 18 -3.08 12.81 -11.40
C ASP A 18 -1.87 12.04 -10.83
N ALA A 19 -2.10 11.03 -9.99
CA ALA A 19 -1.01 10.27 -9.40
C ALA A 19 -0.22 9.50 -10.46
N SER A 20 1.11 9.53 -10.34
CA SER A 20 1.99 8.68 -11.13
C SER A 20 2.47 7.49 -10.29
N ILE A 21 2.48 6.31 -10.89
CA ILE A 21 2.93 5.08 -10.23
C ILE A 21 4.15 4.55 -10.98
N LYS A 22 5.26 4.37 -10.27
CA LYS A 22 6.50 3.80 -10.81
C LYS A 22 6.94 2.62 -9.95
N ARG A 23 7.31 1.51 -10.60
CA ARG A 23 7.90 0.38 -9.89
C ARG A 23 9.27 0.79 -9.35
N GLN A 24 9.48 0.59 -8.05
CA GLN A 24 10.71 0.96 -7.37
C GLN A 24 11.60 -0.25 -7.08
N SER A 25 11.00 -1.36 -6.63
CA SER A 25 11.76 -2.58 -6.36
C SER A 25 10.92 -3.84 -6.55
N VAL A 26 11.62 -4.95 -6.77
CA VAL A 26 11.06 -6.30 -6.87
C VAL A 26 11.76 -7.14 -5.84
N GLY A 27 11.04 -7.54 -4.80
CA GLY A 27 11.49 -8.49 -3.79
C GLY A 27 10.89 -9.87 -4.02
N ALA A 28 11.43 -10.87 -3.34
CA ALA A 28 10.93 -12.25 -3.40
C ALA A 28 9.46 -12.39 -2.95
N THR A 29 9.02 -11.52 -2.03
CA THR A 29 7.69 -11.59 -1.41
C THR A 29 6.72 -10.51 -1.89
N ASN A 30 7.23 -9.40 -2.43
CA ASN A 30 6.41 -8.29 -2.90
C ASN A 30 7.13 -7.40 -3.93
N HIS A 31 6.34 -6.76 -4.78
CA HIS A 31 6.79 -5.65 -5.62
C HIS A 31 6.42 -4.33 -4.93
N VAL A 32 7.33 -3.36 -4.93
CA VAL A 32 7.11 -2.04 -4.36
C VAL A 32 6.96 -1.04 -5.51
N PHE A 33 5.90 -0.23 -5.43
CA PHE A 33 5.65 0.87 -6.34
C PHE A 33 5.64 2.17 -5.54
N ARG A 34 6.36 3.17 -6.05
CA ARG A 34 6.28 4.53 -5.56
C ARG A 34 5.13 5.23 -6.26
N ILE A 35 4.24 5.84 -5.49
CA ILE A 35 3.11 6.62 -5.96
C ILE A 35 3.38 8.08 -5.63
N GLN A 36 3.45 8.93 -6.65
CA GLN A 36 3.60 10.37 -6.50
C GLN A 36 2.26 11.03 -6.77
N SER A 37 1.63 11.55 -5.71
CA SER A 37 0.40 12.35 -5.73
C SER A 37 0.68 13.69 -5.03
N SER A 38 -0.26 14.23 -4.24
CA SER A 38 0.02 15.34 -3.32
C SER A 38 1.15 15.02 -2.34
N GLU A 39 1.22 13.75 -1.93
CA GLU A 39 2.31 13.17 -1.14
C GLU A 39 2.92 11.96 -1.85
N THR A 40 4.05 11.47 -1.33
CA THR A 40 4.65 10.22 -1.79
C THR A 40 4.14 9.06 -0.95
N TYR A 41 3.58 8.05 -1.62
CA TYR A 41 3.15 6.80 -1.01
C TYR A 41 3.93 5.61 -1.58
N TYR A 42 3.93 4.50 -0.85
CA TYR A 42 4.52 3.23 -1.29
C TYR A 42 3.47 2.12 -1.27
N LEU A 43 3.16 1.60 -2.46
CA LEU A 43 2.25 0.48 -2.64
C LEU A 43 3.04 -0.82 -2.72
N ARG A 44 2.64 -1.81 -1.93
CA ARG A 44 3.21 -3.16 -1.95
C ARG A 44 2.21 -4.13 -2.58
N LYS A 45 2.56 -4.69 -3.74
CA LYS A 45 1.86 -5.82 -4.34
C LYS A 45 2.50 -7.11 -3.84
N TYR A 46 1.82 -7.83 -2.96
CA TYR A 46 2.32 -9.10 -2.42
C TYR A 46 2.21 -10.21 -3.47
N SER A 47 3.31 -10.93 -3.68
CA SER A 47 3.38 -12.09 -4.57
C SER A 47 2.98 -13.38 -3.84
N VAL A 48 3.09 -13.38 -2.51
CA VAL A 48 2.76 -14.50 -1.64
C VAL A 48 1.26 -14.55 -1.35
N ARG A 49 0.67 -15.75 -1.39
CA ARG A 49 -0.76 -15.97 -1.09
C ARG A 49 -1.08 -16.09 0.41
N ASN A 50 -0.08 -15.94 1.28
CA ASN A 50 -0.29 -16.08 2.73
C ASN A 50 -0.85 -14.78 3.33
N VAL A 51 -2.17 -14.62 3.19
CA VAL A 51 -2.93 -13.48 3.71
C VAL A 51 -2.78 -13.31 5.23
N ALA A 52 -2.65 -14.41 5.98
CA ALA A 52 -2.49 -14.36 7.43
C ALA A 52 -1.17 -13.67 7.85
N LYS A 53 -0.07 -13.96 7.15
CA LYS A 53 1.22 -13.26 7.38
C LYS A 53 1.13 -11.78 7.05
N ILE A 54 0.44 -11.41 5.97
CA ILE A 54 0.24 -10.00 5.59
C ILE A 54 -0.54 -9.26 6.70
N LYS A 55 -1.63 -9.87 7.21
CA LYS A 55 -2.41 -9.30 8.32
C LYS A 55 -1.55 -9.08 9.57
N LEU A 56 -0.79 -10.09 9.99
CA LEU A 56 0.07 -10.01 11.17
C LEU A 56 1.12 -8.90 11.04
N GLU A 57 1.75 -8.77 9.86
CA GLU A 57 2.71 -7.70 9.60
C GLU A 57 2.08 -6.31 9.73
N HIS A 58 0.88 -6.12 9.17
CA HIS A 58 0.19 -4.83 9.21
C HIS A 58 -0.27 -4.45 10.62
N GLU A 59 -0.76 -5.43 11.38
CA GLU A 59 -1.10 -5.23 12.80
C GLU A 59 0.11 -4.85 13.63
N LEU A 60 1.25 -5.50 13.40
CA LEU A 60 2.52 -5.18 14.07
C LEU A 60 2.96 -3.76 13.73
N LEU A 61 2.98 -3.37 12.45
CA LEU A 61 3.36 -2.02 12.02
C LEU A 61 2.48 -0.95 12.67
N ARG A 62 1.16 -1.18 12.74
CA ARG A 62 0.23 -0.25 13.36
C ARG A 62 0.45 -0.11 14.88
N LYS A 63 0.75 -1.21 15.58
CA LYS A 63 1.08 -1.17 17.02
C LYS A 63 2.40 -0.45 17.27
N LEU A 64 3.40 -0.67 16.42
CA LEU A 64 4.70 -0.04 16.55
C LEU A 64 4.64 1.46 16.24
N SER A 65 3.88 1.88 15.22
CA SER A 65 3.73 3.29 14.86
C SER A 65 3.05 4.14 15.93
N GLN A 66 2.29 3.53 16.84
CA GLN A 66 1.71 4.22 18.00
C GLN A 66 2.76 4.62 19.05
N ASN A 67 3.90 3.92 19.08
CA ASN A 67 4.95 4.11 20.08
C ASN A 67 6.25 4.68 19.48
N LEU A 68 6.45 4.53 18.16
CA LEU A 68 7.67 4.89 17.46
C LEU A 68 7.36 5.75 16.23
N ASN A 69 7.75 7.03 16.29
CA ASN A 69 7.52 8.01 15.21
C ASN A 69 8.26 7.66 13.90
N THR A 70 9.25 6.79 13.94
CA THR A 70 10.01 6.34 12.75
C THR A 70 9.25 5.29 11.93
N ILE A 71 8.24 4.64 12.51
CA ILE A 71 7.51 3.56 11.84
C ILE A 71 6.36 4.14 11.03
N ILE A 72 6.39 3.90 9.73
CA ILE A 72 5.33 4.30 8.80
C ILE A 72 4.16 3.33 8.95
N ALA A 73 3.01 3.83 9.41
CA ALA A 73 1.80 3.05 9.53
C ALA A 73 1.20 2.72 8.15
N PRO A 74 0.59 1.53 7.98
CA PRO A 74 -0.19 1.24 6.78
C PRO A 74 -1.35 2.21 6.62
N ILE A 75 -1.52 2.74 5.40
CA ILE A 75 -2.68 3.58 5.06
C ILE A 75 -3.86 2.66 4.76
N LEU A 76 -4.98 2.94 5.43
CA LEU A 76 -6.20 2.17 5.27
C LEU A 76 -6.89 2.50 3.94
N THR A 77 -7.46 1.48 3.32
CA THR A 77 -8.38 1.61 2.20
C THR A 77 -9.67 2.31 2.64
N ARG A 78 -10.52 2.67 1.68
CA ARG A 78 -11.87 3.21 1.94
C ARG A 78 -12.70 2.29 2.85
N ASP A 79 -12.50 0.98 2.75
CA ASP A 79 -13.18 -0.04 3.57
C ASP A 79 -12.50 -0.29 4.92
N HIS A 80 -11.59 0.59 5.35
CA HIS A 80 -10.86 0.48 6.62
C HIS A 80 -9.98 -0.77 6.74
N HIS A 81 -9.55 -1.34 5.62
CA HIS A 81 -8.61 -2.45 5.57
C HIS A 81 -7.19 -1.97 5.27
N SER A 82 -6.17 -2.67 5.78
CA SER A 82 -4.77 -2.30 5.55
C SER A 82 -4.21 -2.86 4.23
N PHE A 83 -4.93 -3.77 3.58
CA PHE A 83 -4.67 -4.28 2.24
C PHE A 83 -5.97 -4.78 1.61
N CYS A 84 -6.02 -4.83 0.28
CA CYS A 84 -7.12 -5.42 -0.48
C CYS A 84 -6.59 -6.24 -1.66
N LYS A 85 -7.49 -7.00 -2.28
CA LYS A 85 -7.22 -7.64 -3.57
C LYS A 85 -7.49 -6.61 -4.67
N ILE A 86 -6.55 -6.49 -5.61
CA ILE A 86 -6.68 -5.63 -6.80
C ILE A 86 -6.62 -6.56 -8.02
N GLY A 87 -7.60 -6.45 -8.92
CA GLY A 87 -7.92 -7.45 -9.96
C GLY A 87 -8.88 -8.52 -9.44
#